data_AF-A0A962MGB1-F1
#
_entry.id   AF-A0A962MGB1-F1
#
_cell.length_a   1.000
_cell.length_b   1.000
_cell.length_c   1.000
_cell.angle_alpha   90.00
_cell.angle_beta   90.00
_cell.angle_gamma   90.00
#
_symmetry.space_group_name_H-M   'P 1'
#
loop_
_entity.id
_entity.type
_entity.pdbx_description
1 polymer ?
#
loop_
_entity_poly.entity_id
_entity_poly.type
_entity_poly.pdbx_seq_one_letter_code
_entity_poly.pdbx_strand_id
1 'polypeptide(L)'
;MAEKIITGSLVIGFTKADTSDLGTGSIIMEVDDREDGLNAGKTQFAPGDPIYYLVYLPPGATITQHNCSAGDGRISSAGTGNRAVTEDDIEFTYSREGSLRYYANSLGYSWYGKSLGTPVLQDDKRTVLLPADAEQDVGILRTNYSAGYRAYKLSGVALDVLSVVIGIKAKITV
;
A
#
# COMPACT_ATOMS: atom_id res chain seq x y z
N MET A 1 41.01 -5.87 7.30
CA MET A 1 39.88 -6.04 8.22
C MET A 1 38.68 -5.33 7.59
N ALA A 2 37.60 -6.05 7.31
CA ALA A 2 36.46 -5.48 6.58
C ALA A 2 35.59 -4.66 7.55
N GLU A 3 35.36 -3.39 7.22
CA GLU A 3 34.41 -2.54 7.92
C GLU A 3 33.04 -2.64 7.24
N LYS A 4 32.01 -2.95 8.03
CA LYS A 4 30.64 -3.15 7.58
C LYS A 4 29.87 -1.85 7.73
N ILE A 5 29.61 -1.17 6.63
CA ILE A 5 28.67 -0.03 6.61
C ILE A 5 27.31 -0.57 6.14
N ILE A 6 26.35 -0.66 7.08
CA ILE A 6 24.94 -0.87 6.78
C ILE A 6 24.29 0.50 6.81
N THR A 7 23.73 0.93 5.68
CA THR A 7 22.91 2.14 5.61
C THR A 7 21.56 1.77 5.04
N GLY A 8 20.50 2.03 5.82
CA GLY A 8 19.12 2.01 5.34
C GLY A 8 18.62 3.43 5.08
N SER A 9 17.51 3.56 4.35
CA SER A 9 16.81 4.83 4.22
C SER A 9 15.29 4.63 4.24
N LEU A 10 14.67 5.19 5.28
CA LEU A 10 13.25 5.43 5.45
C LEU A 10 13.05 6.95 5.47
N VAL A 11 12.20 7.48 4.60
CA VAL A 11 11.81 8.90 4.62
C VAL A 11 10.56 9.02 5.50
N ILE A 12 10.71 9.62 6.69
CA ILE A 12 9.58 9.98 7.56
C ILE A 12 9.18 11.42 7.26
N GLY A 13 8.06 11.58 6.54
CA GLY A 13 7.41 12.88 6.39
C GLY A 13 6.56 13.18 7.61
N PHE A 14 6.85 14.26 8.32
CA PHE A 14 5.93 14.81 9.32
C PHE A 14 5.03 15.83 8.63
N THR A 15 3.76 15.48 8.42
CA THR A 15 2.74 16.47 8.08
C THR A 15 2.36 17.21 9.36
N LYS A 16 2.40 18.54 9.32
CA LYS A 16 1.78 19.40 10.32
C LYS A 16 0.29 19.04 10.38
N ALA A 17 -0.18 18.65 11.54
CA ALA A 17 -1.57 18.25 11.76
C ALA A 17 -2.50 19.45 11.55
N ASP A 18 -3.29 19.41 10.47
CA ASP A 18 -4.63 19.96 10.46
C ASP A 18 -5.58 18.76 10.49
N THR A 19 -6.24 18.59 11.64
CA THR A 19 -7.01 17.42 12.07
C THR A 19 -8.34 17.22 11.32
N SER A 20 -8.39 17.50 10.01
CA SER A 20 -9.56 17.26 9.16
C SER A 20 -9.28 16.51 7.85
N ASP A 21 -8.02 16.18 7.51
CA ASP A 21 -7.66 15.60 6.20
C ASP A 21 -6.85 14.29 6.24
N LEU A 22 -6.73 13.64 7.41
CA LEU A 22 -5.91 12.42 7.57
C LEU A 22 -6.64 11.09 7.34
N GLY A 23 -7.67 11.06 6.49
CA GLY A 23 -8.46 9.84 6.23
C GLY A 23 -8.44 9.28 4.80
N THR A 24 -8.18 10.11 3.79
CA THR A 24 -8.52 9.73 2.40
C THR A 24 -7.46 10.21 1.41
N GLY A 25 -6.53 9.34 0.99
CA GLY A 25 -5.72 9.66 -0.21
C GLY A 25 -4.27 9.16 -0.33
N SER A 26 -3.73 8.34 0.57
CA SER A 26 -2.31 7.95 0.48
C SER A 26 -2.03 6.97 -0.66
N ILE A 27 -0.98 7.22 -1.45
CA ILE A 27 -0.50 6.25 -2.44
C ILE A 27 0.29 5.16 -1.73
N ILE A 28 -0.05 3.89 -1.97
CA ILE A 28 0.72 2.76 -1.46
C ILE A 28 1.54 2.20 -2.62
N MET A 29 2.84 2.04 -2.40
CA MET A 29 3.77 1.45 -3.36
C MET A 29 4.52 0.31 -2.70
N GLU A 30 4.68 -0.80 -3.41
CA GLU A 30 5.44 -1.95 -2.95
C GLU A 30 6.09 -2.68 -4.12
N VAL A 31 7.23 -3.32 -3.87
CA VAL A 31 7.79 -4.30 -4.82
C VAL A 31 6.78 -5.43 -4.97
N ASP A 32 6.57 -5.90 -6.20
CA ASP A 32 5.71 -7.06 -6.45
C ASP A 32 6.39 -8.33 -5.93
N ASP A 33 6.14 -8.67 -4.68
CA ASP A 33 6.77 -9.76 -3.93
C ASP A 33 6.01 -11.08 -4.02
N ARG A 34 4.91 -11.12 -4.77
CA ARG A 34 4.08 -12.32 -4.92
C ARG A 34 4.84 -13.41 -5.67
N GLU A 35 4.72 -14.65 -5.24
CA GLU A 35 5.38 -15.81 -5.87
C GLU A 35 4.93 -16.00 -7.32
N ASP A 36 3.65 -15.77 -7.60
CA ASP A 36 3.04 -15.77 -8.94
C ASP A 36 3.06 -14.38 -9.61
N GLY A 37 3.72 -13.40 -8.99
CA GLY A 37 3.81 -12.01 -9.43
C GLY A 37 4.89 -11.77 -10.49
N LEU A 38 5.05 -10.51 -10.89
CA LEU A 38 5.94 -10.12 -11.98
C LEU A 38 7.43 -10.25 -11.64
N ASN A 39 7.79 -10.26 -10.36
CA ASN A 39 9.15 -10.59 -9.92
C ASN A 39 9.33 -12.05 -9.47
N ALA A 40 8.28 -12.89 -9.55
CA ALA A 40 8.30 -14.28 -9.11
C ALA A 40 8.87 -14.46 -7.67
N GLY A 41 8.35 -13.68 -6.71
CA GLY A 41 8.77 -13.72 -5.31
C GLY A 41 10.09 -13.00 -4.97
N LYS A 42 10.80 -12.47 -5.97
CA LYS A 42 12.07 -11.77 -5.73
C LYS A 42 11.84 -10.40 -5.10
N THR A 43 12.57 -10.12 -4.02
CA THR A 43 12.63 -8.81 -3.34
C THR A 43 14.02 -8.20 -3.35
N GLN A 44 15.00 -8.90 -3.93
CA GLN A 44 16.38 -8.48 -4.08
C GLN A 44 16.77 -8.63 -5.55
N PHE A 45 17.50 -7.63 -6.06
CA PHE A 45 17.79 -7.48 -7.49
C PHE A 45 19.25 -7.08 -7.65
N ALA A 46 19.91 -7.61 -8.67
CA ALA A 46 21.23 -7.14 -9.04
C ALA A 46 21.12 -5.78 -9.75
N PRO A 47 22.17 -4.95 -9.72
CA PRO A 47 22.19 -3.74 -10.54
C PRO A 47 21.91 -4.06 -12.02
N GLY A 48 21.01 -3.28 -12.63
CA GLY A 48 20.55 -3.48 -14.01
C GLY A 48 19.35 -4.43 -14.19
N ASP A 49 19.01 -5.23 -13.18
CA ASP A 49 17.81 -6.08 -13.26
C ASP A 49 16.54 -5.22 -13.40
N PRO A 50 15.56 -5.66 -14.22
CA PRO A 50 14.26 -5.04 -14.22
C PRO A 50 13.52 -5.34 -12.91
N ILE A 51 12.85 -4.33 -12.36
CA ILE A 51 12.10 -4.44 -11.11
C ILE A 51 10.64 -4.09 -11.39
N TYR A 52 9.71 -4.94 -10.94
CA TYR A 52 8.29 -4.65 -10.99
C TYR A 52 7.76 -4.22 -9.61
N TYR A 53 6.87 -3.25 -9.60
CA TYR A 53 6.25 -2.75 -8.38
C TYR A 53 4.77 -2.43 -8.62
N LEU A 54 4.00 -2.51 -7.54
CA LEU A 54 2.56 -2.30 -7.52
C LEU A 54 2.26 -0.95 -6.87
N VAL A 55 1.29 -0.25 -7.46
CA VAL A 55 0.80 1.04 -6.97
C VAL A 55 -0.69 0.92 -6.70
N TYR A 56 -1.10 1.15 -5.46
CA TYR A 56 -2.50 1.20 -5.05
C TYR A 56 -2.88 2.65 -4.81
N LEU A 57 -3.94 3.07 -5.49
CA LEU A 57 -4.43 4.42 -5.49
C LEU A 57 -5.78 4.48 -4.76
N PRO A 58 -6.06 5.57 -4.05
CA PRO A 58 -7.39 5.81 -3.52
C PRO A 58 -8.41 5.91 -4.67
N PRO A 59 -9.70 5.68 -4.39
CA PRO A 59 -10.77 5.89 -5.36
C PRO A 59 -10.68 7.28 -5.99
N GLY A 60 -10.86 7.37 -7.31
CA GLY A 60 -10.82 8.64 -8.05
C GLY A 60 -9.42 9.25 -8.25
N ALA A 61 -8.34 8.67 -7.71
CA ALA A 61 -6.99 9.17 -7.98
C ALA A 61 -6.49 8.83 -9.38
N THR A 62 -5.80 9.81 -9.98
CA THR A 62 -5.07 9.66 -11.23
C THR A 62 -3.63 10.12 -11.06
N ILE A 63 -2.67 9.29 -11.48
CA ILE A 63 -1.24 9.64 -11.47
C ILE A 63 -0.98 10.76 -12.48
N THR A 64 -0.35 11.83 -12.01
CA THR A 64 0.02 13.01 -12.81
C THR A 64 1.52 13.11 -13.05
N GLN A 65 2.34 12.48 -12.20
CA GLN A 65 3.79 12.43 -12.37
C GLN A 65 4.34 11.10 -11.85
N HIS A 66 5.31 10.54 -12.57
CA HIS A 66 5.98 9.29 -12.20
C HIS A 66 7.45 9.33 -12.61
N ASN A 67 8.36 9.45 -11.64
CA ASN A 67 9.78 9.64 -11.87
C ASN A 67 10.62 8.61 -11.10
N CYS A 68 11.85 8.36 -11.56
CA CYS A 68 12.89 7.66 -10.81
C CYS A 68 14.15 8.52 -10.68
N SER A 69 14.92 8.29 -9.62
CA SER A 69 16.23 8.95 -9.41
C SER A 69 17.35 8.36 -10.27
N ALA A 70 17.13 7.18 -10.87
CA ALA A 70 18.05 6.60 -11.84
C ALA A 70 17.89 7.38 -13.15
N GLY A 71 18.86 8.22 -13.49
CA GLY A 71 18.77 9.14 -14.65
C GLY A 71 18.42 8.44 -15.96
N ASP A 72 19.04 7.29 -16.24
CA ASP A 72 18.75 6.46 -17.42
C ASP A 72 17.60 5.46 -17.21
N GLY A 73 17.11 5.37 -15.97
CA GLY A 73 16.02 4.49 -15.59
C GLY A 73 14.73 4.86 -16.31
N ARG A 74 14.04 3.83 -16.81
CA ARG A 74 12.76 3.97 -17.52
C ARG A 74 11.67 3.29 -16.73
N ILE A 75 10.62 4.06 -16.46
CA ILE A 75 9.37 3.56 -15.90
C ILE A 75 8.38 3.31 -17.03
N SER A 76 7.80 2.12 -17.05
CA SER A 76 6.75 1.75 -18.02
C SER A 76 5.60 1.05 -17.32
N SER A 77 4.40 1.17 -17.87
CA SER A 77 3.23 0.42 -17.40
C SER A 77 3.41 -1.07 -17.66
N ALA A 78 3.13 -1.89 -16.66
CA ALA A 78 3.13 -3.34 -16.74
C ALA A 78 1.72 -3.94 -16.58
N GLY A 79 0.69 -3.09 -16.63
CA GLY A 79 -0.72 -3.49 -16.58
C GLY A 79 -1.41 -3.15 -15.26
N THR A 80 -2.59 -3.72 -15.07
CA THR A 80 -3.44 -3.56 -13.88
C THR A 80 -3.93 -4.92 -13.41
N GLY A 81 -4.25 -5.03 -12.14
CA GLY A 81 -4.78 -6.27 -11.59
C GLY A 81 -5.31 -6.10 -10.18
N ASN A 82 -5.54 -7.24 -9.54
CA ASN A 82 -6.12 -7.32 -8.21
C ASN A 82 -5.21 -8.17 -7.32
N ARG A 83 -4.85 -7.66 -6.14
CA ARG A 83 -4.21 -8.44 -5.07
C ARG A 83 -5.32 -9.00 -4.19
N ALA A 84 -5.37 -10.32 -4.06
CA ALA A 84 -6.18 -10.95 -3.03
C ALA A 84 -5.45 -10.80 -1.69
N VAL A 85 -6.14 -10.22 -0.71
CA VAL A 85 -5.71 -10.14 0.68
C VAL A 85 -6.58 -11.14 1.43
N THR A 86 -6.00 -12.25 1.86
CA THR A 86 -6.74 -13.36 2.47
C THR A 86 -6.86 -13.21 3.98
N GLU A 87 -5.87 -12.58 4.61
CA GLU A 87 -5.84 -12.31 6.04
C GLU A 87 -5.17 -10.95 6.28
N ASP A 88 -5.95 -9.99 6.78
CA ASP A 88 -5.48 -8.69 7.26
C ASP A 88 -6.29 -8.38 8.53
N ASP A 89 -5.62 -8.36 9.66
CA ASP A 89 -6.25 -8.24 10.98
C ASP A 89 -6.32 -6.76 11.37
N ILE A 90 -7.54 -6.28 11.63
CA ILE A 90 -7.80 -4.95 12.19
C ILE A 90 -8.10 -5.10 13.67
N GLU A 91 -7.31 -4.42 14.50
CA GLU A 91 -7.52 -4.35 15.93
C GLU A 91 -8.39 -3.13 16.27
N PHE A 92 -9.52 -3.37 16.92
CA PHE A 92 -10.33 -2.32 17.53
C PHE A 92 -10.05 -2.34 19.03
N THR A 93 -9.60 -1.21 19.59
CA THR A 93 -9.34 -1.06 21.03
C THR A 93 -10.01 0.20 21.53
N TYR A 94 -11.25 0.09 22.02
CA TYR A 94 -12.08 1.23 22.42
C TYR A 94 -12.21 2.32 21.34
N SER A 95 -12.00 1.92 20.08
CA SER A 95 -12.15 2.74 18.88
C SER A 95 -13.14 2.05 17.96
N ARG A 96 -13.86 2.85 17.18
CA ARG A 96 -14.80 2.36 16.17
C ARG A 96 -14.21 2.39 14.77
N GLU A 97 -13.03 2.96 14.61
CA GLU A 97 -12.38 3.14 13.33
C GLU A 97 -11.11 2.28 13.26
N GLY A 98 -10.97 1.58 12.15
CA GLY A 98 -9.77 0.86 11.77
C GLY A 98 -9.50 1.04 10.27
N SER A 99 -8.30 0.65 9.83
CA SER A 99 -7.87 0.88 8.45
C SER A 99 -7.32 -0.39 7.84
N LEU A 100 -7.73 -0.67 6.60
CA LEU A 100 -7.16 -1.73 5.78
C LEU A 100 -5.77 -1.33 5.29
N ARG A 101 -4.94 -2.34 5.00
CA ARG A 101 -3.64 -2.11 4.37
C ARG A 101 -3.76 -1.47 3.00
N TYR A 102 -4.69 -1.93 2.16
CA TYR A 102 -4.93 -1.40 0.81
C TYR A 102 -6.37 -0.96 0.58
N TYR A 103 -6.61 -0.28 -0.55
CA TYR A 103 -7.95 0.11 -0.99
C TYR A 103 -8.74 -1.11 -1.49
N ALA A 104 -9.75 -1.50 -0.72
CA ALA A 104 -10.57 -2.69 -0.95
C ALA A 104 -11.75 -2.42 -1.89
N ASN A 105 -11.96 -3.30 -2.86
CA ASN A 105 -13.14 -3.26 -3.72
C ASN A 105 -14.41 -3.75 -2.99
N SER A 106 -14.24 -4.65 -2.02
CA SER A 106 -15.29 -5.21 -1.16
C SER A 106 -14.66 -5.70 0.14
N LEU A 107 -15.45 -5.82 1.20
CA LEU A 107 -14.98 -6.28 2.51
C LEU A 107 -15.64 -7.61 2.86
N GLY A 108 -14.86 -8.69 2.86
CA GLY A 108 -15.17 -9.90 3.59
C GLY A 108 -14.53 -9.84 4.98
N TYR A 109 -15.20 -10.37 6.00
CA TYR A 109 -14.66 -10.34 7.35
C TYR A 109 -15.18 -11.47 8.23
N SER A 110 -14.44 -11.74 9.29
CA SER A 110 -14.83 -12.59 10.41
C SER A 110 -14.23 -12.03 11.69
N TRP A 111 -14.98 -12.08 12.79
CA TRP A 111 -14.46 -11.71 14.10
C TRP A 111 -13.61 -12.85 14.68
N TYR A 112 -12.44 -12.50 15.18
CA TYR A 112 -11.67 -13.36 16.07
C TYR A 112 -11.96 -12.95 17.51
N GLY A 113 -12.70 -13.80 18.24
CA GLY A 113 -13.16 -13.51 19.60
C GLY A 113 -14.51 -12.80 19.64
N LYS A 114 -14.61 -11.70 20.40
CA LYS A 114 -15.86 -10.95 20.58
C LYS A 114 -16.20 -10.16 19.32
N SER A 115 -17.44 -10.32 18.85
CA SER A 115 -18.00 -9.47 17.79
C SER A 115 -18.40 -8.11 18.35
N LEU A 116 -17.93 -7.03 17.72
CA LEU A 116 -18.33 -5.65 18.03
C LEU A 116 -19.40 -5.11 17.06
N GLY A 117 -20.05 -6.01 16.31
CA GLY A 117 -21.11 -5.69 15.34
C GLY A 117 -20.69 -5.87 13.89
N THR A 118 -21.46 -5.26 12.98
CA THR A 118 -21.26 -5.34 11.53
C THR A 118 -20.37 -4.20 11.04
N PRO A 119 -19.09 -4.43 10.73
CA PRO A 119 -18.22 -3.41 10.15
C PRO A 119 -18.72 -2.94 8.78
N VAL A 120 -18.55 -1.65 8.51
CA VAL A 120 -18.88 -1.01 7.23
C VAL A 120 -17.63 -0.42 6.61
N LEU A 121 -17.29 -0.87 5.41
CA LEU A 121 -16.26 -0.25 4.58
C LEU A 121 -16.76 1.12 4.11
N GLN A 122 -15.98 2.17 4.38
CA GLN A 122 -16.31 3.54 3.99
C GLN A 122 -16.03 3.79 2.49
N ASP A 123 -16.48 4.94 1.99
CA ASP A 123 -16.38 5.30 0.56
C ASP A 123 -14.93 5.50 0.10
N ASP A 124 -14.02 5.81 1.01
CA ASP A 124 -12.57 5.87 0.76
C ASP A 124 -11.94 4.51 0.45
N LYS A 125 -12.73 3.42 0.57
CA LYS A 125 -12.34 2.03 0.34
C LYS A 125 -11.21 1.53 1.24
N ARG A 126 -10.91 2.20 2.36
CA ARG A 126 -9.85 1.81 3.27
C ARG A 126 -10.26 1.83 4.74
N THR A 127 -11.11 2.76 5.11
CA THR A 127 -11.59 2.89 6.48
C THR A 127 -12.70 1.89 6.73
N VAL A 128 -12.59 1.17 7.84
CA VAL A 128 -13.61 0.24 8.34
C VAL A 128 -14.17 0.83 9.62
N LEU A 129 -15.47 1.11 9.60
CA LEU A 129 -16.17 1.73 10.72
C LEU A 129 -17.13 0.73 11.36
N LEU A 130 -17.07 0.63 12.68
CA LEU A 130 -18.04 -0.10 13.49
C LEU A 130 -19.32 0.72 13.69
N PRO A 131 -20.48 0.07 13.89
CA PRO A 131 -21.75 0.78 14.02
C PRO A 131 -21.78 1.69 15.26
N ALA A 132 -22.69 2.67 15.28
CA ALA A 132 -22.74 3.72 16.31
C ALA A 132 -23.02 3.20 17.72
N ASP A 133 -23.75 2.11 17.79
CA ASP A 133 -24.17 1.36 18.96
C ASP A 133 -23.22 0.20 19.31
N ALA A 134 -22.08 0.06 18.61
CA ALA A 134 -21.06 -0.91 18.98
C ALA A 134 -20.59 -0.65 20.42
N GLU A 135 -20.50 -1.73 21.21
CA GLU A 135 -19.91 -1.66 22.54
C GLU A 135 -18.46 -1.13 22.44
N GLN A 136 -18.10 -0.17 23.29
CA GLN A 136 -16.72 0.29 23.40
C GLN A 136 -15.90 -0.80 24.12
N ASP A 137 -15.31 -1.68 23.32
CA ASP A 137 -14.53 -2.82 23.80
C ASP A 137 -13.38 -3.12 22.83
N VAL A 138 -12.73 -4.26 23.02
CA VAL A 138 -11.61 -4.74 22.23
C VAL A 138 -12.04 -5.93 21.37
N GLY A 139 -11.59 -5.95 20.11
CA GLY A 139 -11.87 -7.05 19.19
C GLY A 139 -10.91 -7.05 18.01
N ILE A 140 -10.68 -8.23 17.43
CA ILE A 140 -9.85 -8.40 16.23
C ILE A 140 -10.77 -8.81 15.08
N LEU A 141 -10.80 -8.00 14.03
CA LEU A 141 -11.52 -8.27 12.81
C LEU A 141 -10.54 -8.81 11.77
N ARG A 142 -10.65 -10.10 11.45
CA ARG A 142 -9.91 -10.68 10.33
C ARG A 142 -10.65 -10.37 9.04
N THR A 143 -9.99 -9.65 8.14
CA THR A 143 -10.55 -9.24 6.87
C THR A 143 -9.97 -10.03 5.70
N ASN A 144 -10.79 -10.23 4.68
CA ASN A 144 -10.38 -10.71 3.38
C ASN A 144 -11.00 -9.81 2.31
N TYR A 145 -10.21 -9.40 1.34
CA TYR A 145 -10.64 -8.46 0.31
C TYR A 145 -9.77 -8.53 -0.93
N SER A 146 -10.24 -7.88 -1.99
CA SER A 146 -9.46 -7.70 -3.21
C SER A 146 -9.11 -6.23 -3.38
N ALA A 147 -7.83 -5.92 -3.56
CA ALA A 147 -7.32 -4.57 -3.76
C ALA A 147 -6.83 -4.37 -5.20
N GLY A 148 -7.31 -3.33 -5.88
CA GLY A 148 -6.89 -3.01 -7.24
C GLY A 148 -5.51 -2.34 -7.25
N TYR A 149 -4.62 -2.78 -8.14
CA TYR A 149 -3.31 -2.19 -8.35
C TYR A 149 -3.03 -1.82 -9.80
N ARG A 150 -2.09 -0.90 -9.98
CA ARG A 150 -1.40 -0.65 -11.25
C ARG A 150 0.04 -1.15 -11.12
N ALA A 151 0.46 -2.01 -12.04
CA ALA A 151 1.81 -2.54 -12.07
C ALA A 151 2.70 -1.67 -12.96
N TYR A 152 3.93 -1.45 -12.53
CA TYR A 152 4.93 -0.72 -13.28
C TYR A 152 6.26 -1.48 -13.28
N LYS A 153 7.05 -1.23 -14.32
CA LYS A 153 8.38 -1.78 -14.49
C LYS A 153 9.40 -0.64 -14.47
N LEU A 154 10.40 -0.75 -13.61
CA LEU A 154 11.65 -0.01 -13.69
C LEU A 154 12.66 -0.84 -14.48
N SER A 155 13.32 -0.24 -15.47
CA SER A 155 14.33 -0.91 -16.30
C SER A 155 15.37 0.08 -16.79
N GLY A 156 16.50 -0.42 -17.32
CA GLY A 156 17.56 0.44 -17.86
C GLY A 156 18.33 1.21 -16.79
N VAL A 157 18.26 0.77 -15.53
CA VAL A 157 19.11 1.31 -14.45
C VAL A 157 20.55 0.90 -14.72
N ALA A 158 21.47 1.85 -14.66
CA ALA A 158 22.89 1.58 -14.88
C ALA A 158 23.47 0.63 -13.82
N LEU A 159 24.48 -0.16 -14.19
CA LEU A 159 25.03 -1.23 -13.33
C LEU A 159 25.78 -0.71 -12.09
N ASP A 160 26.18 0.55 -12.09
CA ASP A 160 26.84 1.24 -10.98
C ASP A 160 25.87 1.92 -10.01
N VAL A 161 24.57 1.95 -10.33
CA VAL A 161 23.52 2.48 -9.46
C VAL A 161 23.04 1.39 -8.50
N LEU A 162 23.38 1.54 -7.22
CA LEU A 162 23.04 0.57 -6.17
C LEU A 162 21.71 0.85 -5.47
N SER A 163 21.08 2.00 -5.72
CA SER A 163 19.82 2.39 -5.09
C SER A 163 19.06 3.37 -5.98
N VAL A 164 17.73 3.22 -6.01
CA VAL A 164 16.84 4.06 -6.80
C VAL A 164 15.66 4.48 -5.93
N VAL A 165 15.29 5.75 -6.01
CA VAL A 165 14.04 6.28 -5.46
C VAL A 165 13.03 6.42 -6.58
N ILE A 166 11.81 5.96 -6.35
CA ILE A 166 10.66 6.15 -7.24
C ILE A 166 9.71 7.14 -6.58
N GLY A 167 9.28 8.16 -7.34
CA GLY A 167 8.35 9.18 -6.89
C GLY A 167 7.09 9.21 -7.75
N ILE A 168 5.93 9.15 -7.12
CA ILE A 168 4.62 9.29 -7.76
C ILE A 168 3.89 10.50 -7.19
N LYS A 169 3.27 11.30 -8.07
CA LYS A 169 2.24 12.25 -7.70
C LYS A 169 0.92 11.84 -8.33
N ALA A 170 -0.15 11.93 -7.56
CA ALA A 170 -1.50 11.73 -8.04
C ALA A 170 -2.39 12.91 -7.67
N LYS A 171 -3.45 13.12 -8.44
CA LYS A 171 -4.54 14.04 -8.15
C LYS A 171 -5.80 13.23 -7.89
N ILE A 172 -6.56 13.60 -6.86
CA ILE A 172 -7.91 13.09 -6.60
C ILE A 172 -8.89 14.16 -7.06
N THR A 173 -9.93 13.76 -7.78
CA THR A 173 -11.10 14.61 -8.02
C THR A 173 -12.12 14.27 -6.96
N VAL A 174 -12.41 15.23 -6.07
CA VAL A 174 -13.46 15.14 -5.05
C VAL A 174 -14.76 15.67 -5.64
#